data_AF-A0A354IZJ8-F1
#
_entry.id   AF-A0A354IZJ8-F1
#
_cell.length_a   1.000
_cell.length_b   1.000
_cell.length_c   1.000
_cell.angle_alpha   90.00
_cell.angle_beta   90.00
_cell.angle_gamma   90.00
#
_symmetry.space_group_name_H-M   'P 1'
#
loop_
_entity.id
_entity.type
_entity.pdbx_description
1 polymer ?
#
loop_
_entity_poly.entity_id
_entity_poly.type
_entity_poly.pdbx_seq_one_letter_code
_entity_poly.pdbx_strand_id
1 'polypeptide(L)'
;MPLNTMRRLTGHQRSAAANRQLGCVLAFVAGAINAGGFLAIGHYTSHMTGVVSSMADNLVLGQGALVLAALAAVTAFLAGAATTALLVNFARRRRLASEYALPLLLEAGL
;
A
#
# COMPACT_ATOMS: atom_id res chain seq x y z
N MET A 1 -14.26 0.59 24.20
CA MET A 1 -13.54 -0.66 23.85
C MET A 1 -12.94 -0.53 22.45
N PRO A 2 -11.62 -0.77 22.27
CA PRO A 2 -10.92 -0.58 21.00
C PRO A 2 -11.50 -1.42 19.85
N LEU A 3 -12.03 -2.61 20.16
CA LEU A 3 -12.70 -3.50 19.20
C LEU A 3 -13.95 -2.89 18.55
N ASN A 4 -14.74 -2.10 19.30
CA ASN A 4 -15.92 -1.43 18.75
C ASN A 4 -15.53 -0.30 17.79
N THR A 5 -14.42 0.38 18.07
CA THR A 5 -13.88 1.42 17.18
C THR A 5 -13.36 0.81 15.88
N MET A 6 -12.59 -0.29 15.94
CA MET A 6 -12.11 -0.99 14.74
C MET A 6 -13.27 -1.53 13.88
N ARG A 7 -14.25 -2.20 14.50
CA ARG A 7 -15.46 -2.66 13.78
C ARG A 7 -16.25 -1.52 13.12
N ARG A 8 -16.29 -0.34 13.73
CA ARG A 8 -16.94 0.84 13.14
C ARG A 8 -16.15 1.42 11.96
N LEU A 9 -14.82 1.35 12.00
CA LEU A 9 -13.95 1.86 10.94
C LEU A 9 -13.85 0.90 9.75
N THR A 10 -13.91 -0.40 10.00
CA THR A 10 -13.74 -1.44 8.96
C THR A 10 -15.05 -2.13 8.57
N GLY A 11 -16.17 -1.76 9.18
CA GLY A 11 -17.49 -2.35 8.94
C GLY A 11 -18.22 -1.82 7.70
N HIS A 12 -19.21 -2.57 7.24
CA HIS A 12 -19.97 -2.29 6.03
C HIS A 12 -20.79 -0.98 6.07
N GLN A 13 -21.18 -0.53 7.26
CA GLN A 13 -21.89 0.74 7.46
C GLN A 13 -20.91 1.92 7.43
N ARG A 14 -20.89 2.63 6.31
CA ARG A 14 -20.03 3.80 6.11
C ARG A 14 -20.69 5.03 6.71
N SER A 15 -20.11 5.59 7.77
CA SER A 15 -20.48 6.93 8.27
C SER A 15 -19.43 7.95 7.87
N ALA A 16 -19.83 9.21 7.66
CA ALA A 16 -18.91 10.29 7.29
C ALA A 16 -17.79 10.48 8.32
N ALA A 17 -18.12 10.38 9.62
CA ALA A 17 -17.15 10.49 10.70
C ALA A 17 -16.15 9.32 10.70
N ALA A 18 -16.62 8.08 10.51
CA ALA A 18 -15.75 6.90 10.44
C ALA A 18 -14.84 6.94 9.20
N ASN A 19 -15.37 7.33 8.04
CA ASN A 19 -14.57 7.50 6.82
C ASN A 19 -13.50 8.58 6.99
N ARG A 20 -13.80 9.71 7.64
CA ARG A 20 -12.82 10.78 7.90
C ARG A 20 -11.72 10.29 8.86
N GLN A 21 -12.09 9.63 9.94
CA GLN A 21 -11.13 9.06 10.88
C GLN A 21 -10.22 8.02 10.20
N LEU A 22 -10.79 7.10 9.42
CA LEU A 22 -10.03 6.13 8.64
C LEU A 22 -9.12 6.82 7.62
N GLY A 23 -9.63 7.80 6.90
CA GLY A 23 -8.86 8.59 5.92
C GLY A 23 -7.67 9.31 6.54
N CYS A 24 -7.83 9.91 7.72
CA CYS A 24 -6.73 10.55 8.45
C CYS A 24 -5.64 9.54 8.84
N VAL A 25 -6.03 8.35 9.34
CA VAL A 25 -5.08 7.29 9.70
C VAL A 25 -4.35 6.78 8.46
N LEU A 26 -5.07 6.49 7.37
CA LEU A 26 -4.46 6.02 6.12
C LEU A 26 -3.54 7.08 5.49
N ALA A 27 -3.92 8.36 5.53
CA ALA A 27 -3.07 9.46 5.04
C ALA A 27 -1.80 9.60 5.88
N PHE A 28 -1.89 9.45 7.20
CA PHE A 28 -0.72 9.45 8.07
C PHE A 28 0.21 8.27 7.77
N VAL A 29 -0.33 7.05 7.67
CA VAL A 29 0.45 5.85 7.32
C VAL A 29 1.11 6.01 5.95
N ALA A 30 0.37 6.48 4.95
CA ALA A 30 0.91 6.74 3.62
C ALA A 30 2.06 7.76 3.65
N GLY A 31 1.90 8.85 4.42
CA GLY A 31 2.95 9.85 4.62
C GLY A 31 4.19 9.27 5.31
N ALA A 32 4.00 8.49 6.38
CA ALA A 32 5.08 7.85 7.12
C ALA A 32 5.86 6.85 6.26
N ILE A 33 5.17 6.03 5.45
CA ILE A 33 5.80 5.08 4.53
C ILE A 33 6.58 5.82 3.43
N ASN A 34 6.05 6.93 2.90
CA ASN A 34 6.71 7.69 1.85
C ASN A 34 7.95 8.44 2.36
N ALA A 35 7.85 9.08 3.53
CA ALA A 35 8.98 9.75 4.19
C ALA A 35 10.01 8.73 4.67
N GLY A 36 9.57 7.62 5.26
CA GLY A 36 10.43 6.52 5.69
C GLY A 36 11.22 5.91 4.54
N GLY A 37 10.57 5.67 3.39
CA GLY A 37 11.27 5.23 2.18
C GLY A 37 12.31 6.24 1.71
N PHE A 38 11.97 7.53 1.70
CA PHE A 38 12.94 8.57 1.33
C PHE A 38 14.13 8.62 2.30
N LEU A 39 13.89 8.50 3.60
CA LEU A 39 14.97 8.49 4.60
C LEU A 39 15.81 7.21 4.55
N ALA A 40 15.21 6.06 4.27
CA ALA A 40 15.89 4.76 4.28
C ALA A 40 16.68 4.50 2.99
N ILE A 41 16.13 4.88 1.83
CA ILE A 41 16.70 4.53 0.51
C ILE A 41 16.79 5.71 -0.46
N GLY A 42 16.54 6.95 -0.01
CA GLY A 42 16.66 8.16 -0.85
C GLY A 42 15.52 8.37 -1.84
N HIS A 43 14.49 7.51 -1.83
CA HIS A 43 13.40 7.54 -2.81
C HIS A 43 12.02 7.44 -2.17
N TYR A 44 11.08 8.21 -2.71
CA TYR A 44 9.67 8.12 -2.38
C TYR A 44 9.06 6.81 -2.88
N THR A 45 8.47 6.02 -2.00
CA THR A 45 7.79 4.75 -2.34
C THR A 45 6.53 4.94 -3.17
N SER A 46 5.98 6.15 -3.21
CA SER A 46 4.82 6.49 -4.04
C SER A 46 5.19 6.92 -5.47
N HIS A 47 6.47 7.17 -5.76
CA HIS A 47 6.93 7.77 -7.03
C HIS A 47 7.22 6.71 -8.13
N MET A 48 6.30 5.76 -8.31
CA MET A 48 6.50 4.58 -9.14
C MET A 48 6.70 4.89 -10.63
N THR A 49 6.01 5.91 -11.17
CA THR A 49 6.22 6.33 -12.57
C THR A 49 7.66 6.78 -12.81
N GLY A 50 8.24 7.55 -11.88
CA GLY A 50 9.64 7.97 -12.00
C GLY A 50 10.63 6.82 -11.83
N VAL A 51 10.33 5.83 -10.98
CA VAL A 51 11.14 4.60 -10.90
C VAL A 51 11.17 3.89 -12.25
N VAL A 52 10.03 3.72 -12.90
CA VAL A 52 9.94 3.10 -14.24
C VAL A 52 10.68 3.92 -15.30
N SER A 53 10.52 5.25 -15.33
CA SER A 53 11.29 6.12 -16.23
C SER A 53 12.80 5.98 -16.02
N SER A 54 13.25 6.05 -14.77
CA SER A 54 14.67 5.91 -14.44
C SER A 54 15.21 4.52 -14.80
N MET A 55 14.39 3.47 -14.72
CA MET A 55 14.78 2.12 -15.14
C MET A 55 15.12 2.08 -16.62
N ALA A 56 14.35 2.77 -17.47
CA ALA A 56 14.61 2.87 -18.90
C ALA A 56 15.91 3.66 -19.18
N ASP A 57 16.13 4.78 -18.50
CA ASP A 57 17.36 5.58 -18.62
C ASP A 57 18.60 4.75 -18.22
N ASN A 58 18.53 4.08 -17.08
CA ASN A 58 19.61 3.23 -16.57
C ASN A 58 19.89 2.04 -17.49
N LEU A 59 18.88 1.51 -18.18
CA LEU A 59 19.04 0.44 -19.15
C LEU A 59 19.87 0.90 -20.35
N VAL A 60 19.60 2.09 -20.88
CA VAL A 60 20.36 2.68 -21.99
C VAL A 60 21.79 3.01 -21.58
N LEU A 61 21.98 3.49 -20.34
CA LEU A 61 23.29 3.80 -19.78
C LEU A 61 24.09 2.56 -19.36
N GLY A 62 23.54 1.36 -19.50
CA GLY A 62 24.20 0.09 -19.12
C GLY A 62 24.35 -0.10 -17.60
N GLN A 63 23.60 0.65 -16.78
CA GLN A 63 23.68 0.62 -15.32
C GLN A 63 22.84 -0.52 -14.73
N GLY A 64 23.27 -1.77 -14.98
CA GLY A 64 22.48 -2.98 -14.66
C GLY A 64 22.04 -3.11 -13.21
N ALA A 65 22.86 -2.69 -12.24
CA ALA A 65 22.48 -2.74 -10.82
C ALA A 65 21.27 -1.85 -10.50
N LEU A 66 21.21 -0.64 -11.08
CA LEU A 66 20.08 0.29 -10.87
C LEU A 66 18.82 -0.18 -11.59
N VAL A 67 18.97 -0.82 -12.76
CA VAL A 67 17.86 -1.47 -13.45
C VAL A 67 17.25 -2.57 -12.58
N LEU A 68 18.08 -3.44 -12.00
CA LEU A 68 17.60 -4.51 -11.12
C LEU A 68 16.94 -3.97 -9.85
N ALA A 69 17.48 -2.91 -9.26
CA ALA A 69 16.87 -2.26 -8.10
C ALA A 69 15.50 -1.65 -8.43
N ALA A 70 15.38 -0.95 -9.57
CA ALA A 70 14.12 -0.38 -10.02
C ALA A 70 13.08 -1.47 -10.36
N LEU A 71 13.52 -2.56 -11.02
CA LEU A 71 12.67 -3.71 -11.30
C LEU A 71 12.19 -4.39 -10.02
N ALA A 72 13.07 -4.56 -9.03
CA ALA A 72 12.71 -5.10 -7.73
C ALA A 72 11.66 -4.22 -7.01
N ALA A 73 11.83 -2.90 -7.05
CA ALA A 73 10.86 -1.97 -6.48
C ALA A 73 9.49 -2.05 -7.17
N VAL A 74 9.46 -2.07 -8.50
CA VAL A 74 8.21 -2.17 -9.29
C VAL A 74 7.51 -3.50 -9.06
N THR A 75 8.26 -4.61 -9.04
CA THR A 75 7.70 -5.94 -8.81
C THR A 75 7.16 -6.10 -7.38
N ALA A 76 7.86 -5.56 -6.37
CA ALA A 76 7.36 -5.53 -4.99
C ALA A 76 6.06 -4.72 -4.87
N PHE A 77 5.99 -3.54 -5.51
CA PHE A 77 4.78 -2.72 -5.56
C PHE A 77 3.61 -3.47 -6.21
N LEU A 78 3.84 -4.09 -7.37
CA LEU A 78 2.82 -4.86 -8.08
C LEU A 78 2.35 -6.08 -7.27
N ALA A 79 3.27 -6.78 -6.60
CA ALA A 79 2.92 -7.91 -5.74
C ALA A 79 2.03 -7.47 -4.56
N GLY A 80 2.36 -6.34 -3.91
CA GLY A 80 1.53 -5.76 -2.84
C GLY A 80 0.14 -5.34 -3.35
N ALA A 81 0.07 -4.69 -4.51
CA ALA A 81 -1.19 -4.27 -5.13
C ALA A 81 -2.06 -5.47 -5.52
N ALA A 82 -1.46 -6.49 -6.14
CA ALA A 82 -2.14 -7.73 -6.52
C ALA A 82 -2.66 -8.48 -5.29
N THR A 83 -1.84 -8.60 -4.24
CA THR A 83 -2.23 -9.22 -2.97
C THR A 83 -3.42 -8.51 -2.34
N THR A 84 -3.37 -7.17 -2.27
CA THR A 84 -4.49 -6.35 -1.77
C THR A 84 -5.75 -6.58 -2.60
N ALA A 85 -5.64 -6.55 -3.93
CA ALA A 85 -6.78 -6.76 -4.82
C ALA A 85 -7.41 -8.15 -4.64
N LEU A 86 -6.58 -9.20 -4.52
CA LEU A 86 -7.04 -10.57 -4.28
C LEU A 86 -7.77 -10.71 -2.95
N LEU A 87 -7.21 -10.20 -1.85
CA LEU A 87 -7.82 -10.26 -0.52
C LEU A 87 -9.14 -9.50 -0.45
N VAL A 88 -9.18 -8.30 -1.03
CA VAL A 88 -10.39 -7.47 -1.06
C VAL A 88 -11.47 -8.13 -1.93
N ASN A 89 -11.13 -8.63 -3.12
CA ASN A 89 -12.09 -9.30 -3.99
C ASN A 89 -12.59 -10.62 -3.37
N PHE A 90 -11.73 -11.36 -2.67
CA PHE A 90 -12.13 -12.53 -1.90
C PHE A 90 -13.13 -12.17 -0.80
N ALA A 91 -12.86 -11.12 -0.02
CA ALA A 91 -13.75 -10.66 1.05
C ALA A 91 -15.12 -10.22 0.51
N ARG A 92 -15.13 -9.49 -0.62
CA ARG A 92 -16.37 -9.10 -1.33
C ARG A 92 -17.17 -10.32 -1.80
N ARG A 93 -16.52 -11.29 -2.46
CA ARG A 93 -17.17 -12.53 -2.94
C ARG A 93 -17.79 -13.34 -1.79
N ARG A 94 -17.14 -13.34 -0.62
CA ARG A 94 -17.63 -14.00 0.60
C ARG A 94 -18.63 -13.15 1.40
N ARG A 95 -18.97 -11.94 0.94
CA ARG A 95 -19.85 -10.98 1.65
C ARG A 95 -19.42 -10.75 3.10
N LEU A 96 -18.11 -10.69 3.34
CA LEU A 96 -17.60 -10.42 4.68
C LEU A 96 -17.99 -8.99 5.10
N ALA A 97 -18.40 -8.82 6.36
CA ALA A 97 -18.77 -7.50 6.88
C ALA A 97 -17.62 -6.47 6.89
N SER A 98 -16.38 -6.94 6.69
CA SER A 98 -15.17 -6.11 6.70
C SER A 98 -14.25 -6.42 5.52
N GLU A 99 -14.55 -5.81 4.38
CA GLU A 99 -13.89 -6.10 3.10
C GLU A 99 -12.41 -5.69 3.04
N TYR A 100 -12.01 -4.73 3.88
CA TYR A 100 -10.64 -4.19 3.93
C TYR A 100 -9.83 -4.66 5.14
N ALA A 101 -10.41 -5.47 6.04
CA ALA A 101 -9.67 -5.96 7.20
C ALA A 101 -8.58 -6.96 6.84
N LEU A 102 -8.77 -7.79 5.80
CA LEU A 102 -7.79 -8.82 5.44
C LEU A 102 -6.43 -8.22 5.01
N PRO A 103 -6.36 -7.23 4.09
CA PRO A 103 -5.09 -6.56 3.78
C PRO A 103 -4.45 -5.88 5.00
N LEU A 104 -5.24 -5.18 5.82
CA LEU A 104 -4.74 -4.46 6.99
C LEU A 104 -4.16 -5.40 8.05
N LEU A 105 -4.77 -6.57 8.24
CA LEU A 105 -4.25 -7.60 9.17
C LEU A 105 -2.96 -8.23 8.67
N LEU A 106 -2.84 -8.44 7.35
CA LEU A 106 -1.60 -8.93 6.74
C LEU A 106 -0.48 -7.90 6.92
N GLU A 107 -0.75 -6.63 6.62
CA GLU A 107 0.21 -5.54 6.77
C GLU A 107 0.65 -5.37 8.23
N ALA A 108 -0.26 -5.54 9.20
CA ALA A 108 0.08 -5.45 10.62
C ALA A 108 0.95 -6.61 11.14
N GLY A 109 1.04 -7.73 10.41
CA GLY A 109 1.83 -8.90 10.76
C GLY A 109 3.19 -8.98 10.07
N LEU A 110 3.49 -8.06 9.15
CA LEU A 110 4.76 -7.94 8.41
C LEU A 110 5.59 -6.78 8.99
#